data_AF-A0A0S2DKI5-F1
#
_entry.id   AF-A0A0S2DKI5-F1
#
_cell.length_a   1.000
_cell.length_b   1.000
_cell.length_c   1.000
_cell.angle_alpha   90.00
_cell.angle_beta   90.00
_cell.angle_gamma   90.00
#
_symmetry.space_group_name_H-M   'P 1'
#
loop_
_entity.id
_entity.type
_entity.pdbx_description
1 polymer ?
#
loop_
_entity_poly.entity_id
_entity_poly.type
_entity_poly.pdbx_seq_one_letter_code
_entity_poly.pdbx_strand_id
1 'polypeptide(L)'
;MSKKNWKGVPIEKIRDWQISFAAESMDFLVPGPCPVCGQSSLRRYYHLGHFEAREIRGVRYQGKGSVWEWCSSCGTYSHSQAYVPETWKDLRLDVDHSKLTPVPDVIDDLISSLT
;
A
#
# COMPACT_ATOMS: atom_id res chain seq x y z
N MET A 1 -20.92 2.23 7.69
CA MET A 1 -19.61 1.60 7.41
C MET A 1 -19.15 0.91 8.68
N SER A 2 -18.91 -0.40 8.64
CA SER A 2 -18.39 -1.11 9.82
C SER A 2 -16.95 -0.68 10.04
N LYS A 3 -16.63 -0.10 11.20
CA LYS A 3 -15.24 0.30 11.54
C LYS A 3 -14.38 -0.97 11.53
N LYS A 4 -13.58 -1.16 10.48
CA LYS A 4 -12.53 -2.19 10.48
C LYS A 4 -11.61 -1.93 11.66
N ASN A 5 -11.27 -2.98 12.40
CA ASN A 5 -10.33 -2.90 13.50
C ASN A 5 -8.91 -2.97 12.94
N TRP A 6 -8.40 -1.82 12.49
CA TRP A 6 -7.07 -1.73 11.88
C TRP A 6 -5.97 -2.03 12.89
N LYS A 7 -5.03 -2.90 12.51
CA LYS A 7 -3.90 -3.34 13.35
C LYS A 7 -2.63 -3.44 12.53
N GLY A 8 -1.50 -3.14 13.18
CA GLY A 8 -0.18 -3.37 12.58
C GLY A 8 0.06 -4.85 12.28
N VAL A 9 0.94 -5.14 11.32
CA VAL A 9 1.39 -6.50 11.02
C VAL A 9 1.99 -7.14 12.29
N PRO A 10 1.50 -8.33 12.72
CA PRO A 10 2.10 -9.07 13.84
C PRO A 10 3.58 -9.36 13.58
N ILE A 11 4.40 -9.32 14.62
CA ILE A 11 5.86 -9.42 14.47
C ILE A 11 6.30 -10.73 13.81
N GLU A 12 5.62 -11.82 14.13
CA GLU A 12 5.83 -13.16 13.58
C GLU A 12 5.42 -13.29 12.11
N LYS A 13 4.69 -12.30 11.56
CA LYS A 13 4.22 -12.26 10.17
C LYS A 13 4.94 -11.23 9.30
N ILE A 14 5.85 -10.42 9.85
CA ILE A 14 6.55 -9.35 9.10
C ILE A 14 7.27 -9.90 7.87
N ARG A 15 7.98 -11.03 8.00
CA ARG A 15 8.74 -11.60 6.88
C ARG A 15 7.82 -12.05 5.75
N ASP A 16 6.76 -12.78 6.07
CA ASP A 16 5.79 -13.26 5.08
C ASP A 16 5.09 -12.08 4.41
N TRP A 17 4.78 -11.03 5.18
CA TRP A 17 4.23 -9.78 4.66
C TRP A 17 5.15 -9.14 3.61
N GLN A 18 6.42 -8.96 3.94
CA GLN A 18 7.41 -8.41 3.01
C GLN A 18 7.52 -9.25 1.73
N ILE A 19 7.41 -10.57 1.83
CA ILE A 19 7.44 -11.47 0.66
C ILE A 19 6.20 -11.27 -0.21
N SER A 20 4.99 -11.23 0.38
CA SER A 20 3.74 -10.99 -0.37
C SER A 20 3.76 -9.69 -1.15
N PHE A 21 4.45 -8.68 -0.61
CA PHE A 21 4.57 -7.35 -1.20
C PHE A 21 5.89 -7.17 -2.00
N ALA A 22 6.76 -8.16 -2.09
CA ALA A 22 8.06 -7.97 -2.75
C ALA A 22 7.95 -7.63 -4.25
N ALA A 23 6.90 -8.10 -4.92
CA ALA A 23 6.66 -7.80 -6.33
C ALA A 23 6.17 -6.35 -6.50
N GLU A 24 6.73 -5.65 -7.48
CA GLU A 24 6.17 -4.38 -7.93
C GLU A 24 4.82 -4.64 -8.61
N SER A 25 3.81 -3.86 -8.22
CA SER A 25 2.50 -3.87 -8.87
C SER A 25 2.22 -2.45 -9.37
N MET A 26 1.74 -2.35 -10.60
CA MET A 26 1.20 -1.09 -11.15
C MET A 26 -0.25 -0.83 -10.71
N ASP A 27 -0.82 -1.73 -9.92
CA ASP A 27 -2.20 -1.70 -9.49
C ASP A 27 -2.30 -1.67 -7.96
N PHE A 28 -3.46 -1.26 -7.47
CA PHE A 28 -3.77 -1.27 -6.04
C PHE A 28 -3.86 -2.68 -5.48
N LEU A 29 -4.21 -3.67 -6.31
CA LEU A 29 -4.30 -5.06 -5.91
C LEU A 29 -2.92 -5.70 -5.95
N VAL A 30 -2.62 -6.43 -4.88
CA VAL A 30 -1.43 -7.27 -4.78
C VAL A 30 -1.86 -8.74 -4.84
N PRO A 31 -1.39 -9.50 -5.84
CA PRO A 31 -1.75 -10.91 -5.97
C PRO A 31 -1.30 -11.76 -4.77
N GLY A 32 -2.10 -12.76 -4.44
CA GLY A 32 -1.77 -13.76 -3.42
C GLY A 32 -2.52 -13.58 -2.09
N PRO A 33 -2.40 -14.57 -1.19
CA PRO A 33 -3.12 -14.58 0.07
C PRO A 33 -2.45 -13.69 1.12
N CYS A 34 -3.26 -13.07 1.97
CA CYS A 34 -2.77 -12.37 3.16
C CYS A 34 -2.12 -13.37 4.13
N PRO A 35 -0.88 -13.13 4.61
CA PRO A 35 -0.19 -14.05 5.52
C PRO A 35 -0.79 -14.11 6.92
N VAL A 36 -1.72 -13.19 7.25
CA VAL A 36 -2.43 -13.13 8.53
C VAL A 36 -3.76 -13.88 8.49
N CYS A 37 -4.57 -13.70 7.44
CA CYS A 37 -5.93 -14.27 7.39
C CYS A 37 -6.20 -15.21 6.21
N GLY A 38 -5.26 -15.37 5.28
CA GLY A 38 -5.37 -16.23 4.10
C GLY A 38 -6.20 -15.67 2.93
N GLN A 39 -6.87 -14.52 3.09
CA GLN A 39 -7.72 -13.93 2.05
C GLN A 39 -6.90 -13.20 0.97
N SER A 40 -7.31 -13.31 -0.30
CA SER A 40 -6.65 -12.65 -1.44
C SER A 40 -7.16 -11.23 -1.65
N SER A 41 -6.92 -10.37 -0.67
CA SER A 41 -7.44 -8.99 -0.62
C SER A 41 -6.37 -7.97 -0.21
N LEU A 42 -5.12 -8.30 -0.53
CA LEU A 42 -3.96 -7.46 -0.30
C LEU A 42 -3.99 -6.25 -1.24
N ARG A 43 -3.61 -5.11 -0.69
CA ARG A 43 -3.62 -3.83 -1.37
C ARG A 43 -2.38 -3.03 -1.06
N ARG A 44 -1.99 -2.20 -2.02
CA ARG A 44 -0.87 -1.29 -1.93
C ARG A 44 -1.25 0.09 -2.45
N TYR A 45 -0.74 1.12 -1.83
CA TYR A 45 -0.81 2.50 -2.31
C TYR A 45 0.51 3.21 -2.05
N TYR A 46 1.01 3.93 -3.05
CA TYR A 46 2.10 4.88 -2.87
C TYR A 46 1.60 6.31 -2.99
N HIS A 47 2.17 7.20 -2.18
CA HIS A 47 2.02 8.64 -2.32
C HIS A 47 3.40 9.28 -2.54
N LEU A 48 3.53 10.10 -3.58
CA LEU A 48 4.75 10.85 -3.83
C LEU A 48 4.78 12.12 -2.98
N GLY A 49 5.71 12.19 -2.01
CA GLY A 49 5.88 13.37 -1.17
C GLY A 49 6.87 14.39 -1.74
N HIS A 50 7.92 13.91 -2.40
CA HIS A 50 8.94 14.75 -3.02
C HIS A 50 9.44 14.15 -4.32
N PHE A 51 9.29 14.89 -5.42
CA PHE A 51 9.82 14.51 -6.72
C PHE A 51 11.35 14.63 -6.73
N GLU A 52 12.03 13.53 -6.96
CA GLU A 52 13.49 13.39 -7.01
C GLU A 52 13.79 12.15 -7.84
N ALA A 53 13.63 12.28 -9.16
CA ALA A 53 13.76 11.15 -10.08
C ALA A 53 15.14 10.48 -9.95
N ARG A 54 15.15 9.15 -9.81
CA ARG A 54 16.39 8.38 -9.64
C ARG A 54 16.26 6.95 -10.11
N GLU A 55 17.39 6.35 -10.43
CA GLU A 55 17.51 4.93 -10.72
C GLU A 55 18.25 4.22 -9.58
N ILE A 56 17.70 3.11 -9.09
CA ILE A 56 18.32 2.26 -8.07
C ILE A 56 18.31 0.84 -8.58
N ARG A 57 19.50 0.24 -8.78
CA ARG A 57 19.63 -1.15 -9.23
C ARG A 57 18.81 -1.46 -10.49
N GLY A 58 18.78 -0.53 -11.45
CA GLY A 58 18.05 -0.68 -12.72
C GLY A 58 16.54 -0.40 -12.64
N VAL A 59 16.01 -0.01 -11.47
CA VAL A 59 14.60 0.39 -11.30
C VAL A 59 14.51 1.91 -11.22
N ARG A 60 13.58 2.51 -11.96
CA ARG A 60 13.32 3.96 -11.97
C ARG A 60 12.24 4.33 -10.98
N TYR A 61 12.48 5.42 -10.26
CA TYR A 61 11.59 5.97 -9.25
C TYR A 61 11.34 7.45 -9.51
N GLN A 62 10.15 7.92 -9.17
CA GLN A 62 9.77 9.34 -9.27
C GLN A 62 10.38 10.16 -8.14
N GLY A 63 10.60 9.55 -6.99
CA GLY A 63 11.13 10.22 -5.81
C GLY A 63 10.76 9.54 -4.50
N LYS A 64 10.94 10.27 -3.41
CA LYS A 64 10.67 9.80 -2.04
C LYS A 64 9.21 10.05 -1.69
N GLY A 65 8.65 9.13 -0.92
CA GLY A 65 7.27 9.24 -0.47
C GLY A 65 6.94 8.20 0.60
N SER A 66 5.70 7.77 0.59
CA SER A 66 5.17 6.80 1.54
C SER A 66 4.52 5.63 0.81
N VAL A 67 4.49 4.48 1.48
CA VAL A 67 3.75 3.30 1.04
C VAL A 67 2.82 2.85 2.16
N TRP A 68 1.60 2.49 1.76
CA TRP A 68 0.64 1.76 2.56
C TRP A 68 0.48 0.40 1.95
N GLU A 69 0.53 -0.62 2.79
CA GLU A 69 0.26 -2.00 2.42
C GLU A 69 -0.76 -2.52 3.42
N TRP A 70 -1.81 -3.20 2.94
CA TRP A 70 -2.83 -3.69 3.85
C TRP A 70 -3.62 -4.86 3.29
N CYS A 71 -4.35 -5.54 4.16
CA CYS A 71 -5.36 -6.51 3.79
C CYS A 71 -6.74 -5.92 4.07
N SER A 72 -7.52 -5.69 3.00
CA SER A 72 -8.87 -5.13 3.12
C SER A 72 -9.86 -6.06 3.84
N SER A 73 -9.58 -7.37 3.92
CA SER A 73 -10.45 -8.31 4.65
C SER A 73 -10.23 -8.31 6.17
N CYS A 74 -8.98 -8.34 6.65
CA CYS A 74 -8.70 -8.49 8.09
C CYS A 74 -8.26 -7.19 8.79
N GLY A 75 -7.99 -6.12 8.04
CA GLY A 75 -7.57 -4.85 8.62
C GLY A 75 -6.12 -4.83 9.11
N THR A 76 -5.30 -5.82 8.73
CA THR A 76 -3.86 -5.74 8.98
C THR A 76 -3.21 -4.77 8.01
N TYR A 77 -2.33 -3.88 8.50
CA TYR A 77 -1.64 -2.90 7.67
C TYR A 77 -0.20 -2.62 8.11
N SER A 78 0.58 -2.06 7.19
CA SER A 78 1.84 -1.38 7.43
C SER A 78 1.86 -0.04 6.69
N HIS A 79 2.57 0.93 7.26
CA HIS A 79 2.86 2.21 6.63
C HIS A 79 4.32 2.55 6.88
N SER A 80 5.03 2.95 5.82
CA SER A 80 6.44 3.29 5.90
C SER A 80 6.84 4.27 4.80
N GLN A 81 8.04 4.83 4.92
CA GLN A 81 8.64 5.60 3.84
C GLN A 81 9.15 4.65 2.75
N ALA A 82 8.98 5.06 1.49
CA ALA A 82 9.44 4.30 0.33
C ALA A 82 9.82 5.23 -0.83
N TYR A 83 10.52 4.67 -1.81
CA TYR A 83 10.61 5.30 -3.12
C TYR A 83 9.37 4.93 -3.94
N VAL A 84 8.77 5.90 -4.61
CA VAL A 84 7.59 5.70 -5.45
C VAL A 84 8.06 5.27 -6.85
N PRO A 85 7.70 4.07 -7.32
CA PRO A 85 8.13 3.60 -8.64
C PRO A 85 7.66 4.52 -9.77
N GLU A 86 8.44 4.67 -10.84
CA GLU A 86 8.03 5.45 -12.03
C GLU A 86 6.77 4.88 -12.68
N THR A 87 6.56 3.57 -12.55
CA THR A 87 5.37 2.87 -13.06
C THR A 87 4.11 3.15 -12.24
N TRP A 88 4.24 3.69 -11.02
CA TRP A 88 3.11 4.04 -10.18
C TRP A 88 2.44 5.33 -10.67
N LYS A 89 1.18 5.23 -11.09
CA LYS A 89 0.42 6.41 -11.51
C LYS A 89 -0.49 6.86 -10.36
N ASP A 90 -0.01 7.83 -9.58
CA ASP A 90 -0.74 8.43 -8.45
C ASP A 90 -2.11 9.02 -8.87
N LEU A 91 -2.25 9.33 -10.17
CA LEU A 91 -3.44 9.89 -10.83
C LEU A 91 -4.72 9.03 -10.78
N ARG A 92 -4.73 7.88 -10.10
CA ARG A 92 -5.89 6.99 -10.05
C ARG A 92 -6.87 7.30 -8.92
N LEU A 93 -6.45 8.03 -7.88
CA LEU A 93 -7.30 8.36 -6.74
C LEU A 93 -7.22 9.86 -6.44
N ASP A 94 -8.37 10.53 -6.38
CA ASP A 94 -8.49 11.88 -5.83
C ASP A 94 -8.50 11.78 -4.30
N VAL A 95 -7.36 11.43 -3.72
CA VAL A 95 -7.21 11.34 -2.27
C VAL A 95 -6.97 12.73 -1.71
N ASP A 96 -7.84 13.17 -0.81
CA ASP A 96 -7.55 14.35 0.01
C ASP A 96 -6.39 14.03 0.96
N HIS A 97 -5.18 14.42 0.55
CA HIS A 97 -3.94 14.13 1.28
C HIS A 97 -3.93 14.70 2.71
N SER A 98 -4.75 15.71 3.01
CA SER A 98 -4.89 16.25 4.38
C SER A 98 -5.53 15.27 5.36
N LYS A 99 -6.23 14.25 4.82
CA LYS A 99 -6.90 13.18 5.59
C LYS A 99 -6.08 11.91 5.67
N LEU A 100 -4.93 11.84 4.98
CA LEU A 100 -4.08 10.66 5.02
C LEU A 100 -3.46 10.50 6.40
N THR A 101 -3.64 9.31 6.97
CA THR A 101 -3.01 8.90 8.21
C THR A 101 -2.21 7.61 7.95
N PRO A 102 -1.39 7.13 8.91
CA PRO A 102 -0.76 5.82 8.79
C PRO A 102 -1.77 4.67 8.66
N VAL A 103 -3.01 4.86 9.10
CA VAL A 103 -4.09 3.88 8.91
C VAL A 103 -4.66 4.05 7.50
N PRO A 104 -4.82 2.98 6.71
CA PRO A 104 -5.23 3.07 5.31
C PRO A 104 -6.75 3.16 5.14
N ASP A 105 -7.51 3.59 6.14
CA ASP A 105 -8.97 3.56 6.13
C ASP A 105 -9.58 4.39 5.00
N VAL A 106 -9.15 5.65 4.87
CA VAL A 106 -9.58 6.55 3.79
C VAL A 106 -9.23 5.99 2.42
N ILE A 107 -8.02 5.42 2.28
CA ILE A 107 -7.52 4.87 1.01
C ILE A 107 -8.30 3.60 0.64
N ASP A 108 -8.56 2.73 1.62
CA ASP A 108 -9.28 1.47 1.43
C ASP A 108 -10.74 1.71 1.03
N ASP A 109 -11.39 2.68 1.63
CA ASP A 109 -12.76 3.07 1.27
C ASP A 109 -12.83 3.59 -0.17
N LEU A 110 -11.88 4.47 -0.56
CA LEU A 110 -11.80 4.98 -1.92
C LEU A 110 -11.59 3.87 -2.95
N ILE A 111 -10.61 2.98 -2.74
CA ILE A 111 -10.34 1.89 -3.68
C ILE A 111 -11.51 0.90 -3.74
N SER A 112 -12.16 0.61 -2.61
CA SER A 112 -13.32 -0.30 -2.56
C SER A 112 -14.56 0.27 -3.26
N SER A 113 -14.64 1.59 -3.47
CA SER A 113 -15.70 2.21 -4.25
C SER A 113 -15.48 2.13 -5.77
N LEU A 114 -14.28 1.77 -6.22
CA LEU A 114 -13.91 1.64 -7.63
C LEU A 114 -14.07 0.21 -8.18
N THR A 115 -14.28 -0.78 -7.30
CA THR A 115 -14.42 -2.21 -7.61
C THR A 115 -15.83 -2.71 -7.35
#